data_AF-A0A1G6GEG9-F1
#
_entry.id   AF-A0A1G6GEG9-F1
#
_cell.length_a   1.000
_cell.length_b   1.000
_cell.length_c   1.000
_cell.angle_alpha   90.00
_cell.angle_beta   90.00
_cell.angle_gamma   90.00
#
_symmetry.space_group_name_H-M   'P 1'
#
loop_
_entity.id
_entity.type
_entity.pdbx_description
1 polymer ?
#
loop_
_entity_poly.entity_id
_entity_poly.type
_entity_poly.pdbx_seq_one_letter_code
_entity_poly.pdbx_strand_id
1 'polypeptide(L)'
;MRRYDEPIEACFGAGSYSTLEDELPGLPAEFRWRRHSWQICEVEGHWVLADPWWEGDRVDVAVEQRDIWQVRARDPWRGREGVFQIYRHQGSGTWSLLAVVD
;
A
#
# COMPACT_ATOMS: atom_id res chain seq x y z
N MET A 1 -14.70 -3.24 4.22
CA MET A 1 -13.46 -3.58 3.49
C MET A 1 -13.75 -4.17 2.12
N ARG A 2 -13.42 -3.44 1.05
CA ARG A 2 -13.56 -3.89 -0.35
C ARG A 2 -12.17 -4.09 -0.93
N ARG A 3 -11.89 -5.30 -1.46
CA ARG A 3 -10.61 -5.63 -2.12
C ARG A 3 -10.67 -5.21 -3.58
N TYR A 4 -9.57 -4.66 -4.09
CA TYR A 4 -9.49 -4.14 -5.46
C TYR A 4 -8.38 -4.81 -6.26
N ASP A 5 -7.17 -4.92 -5.70
CA ASP A 5 -5.98 -5.39 -6.41
C ASP A 5 -5.72 -4.58 -7.71
N GLU A 6 -6.00 -3.28 -7.67
CA GLU A 6 -5.89 -2.38 -8.82
C GLU A 6 -4.54 -1.62 -8.77
N PRO A 7 -3.87 -1.42 -9.91
CA PRO A 7 -2.63 -0.63 -9.95
C PRO A 7 -2.89 0.84 -9.58
N ILE A 8 -1.93 1.43 -8.87
CA ILE A 8 -1.96 2.85 -8.49
C ILE A 8 -0.69 3.55 -8.97
N GLU A 9 -0.80 4.85 -9.26
CA GLU A 9 0.37 5.67 -9.57
C GLU A 9 0.95 6.18 -8.26
N ALA A 10 2.13 5.70 -7.88
CA ALA A 10 2.83 6.12 -6.67
C ALA A 10 3.71 7.34 -6.94
N CYS A 11 3.55 8.39 -6.14
CA CYS A 11 4.34 9.62 -6.20
C CYS A 11 5.22 9.73 -4.95
N PHE A 12 6.54 9.67 -5.17
CA PHE A 12 7.55 9.82 -4.13
C PHE A 12 7.97 11.29 -4.07
N GLY A 13 7.70 11.94 -2.95
CA GLY A 13 8.05 13.33 -2.69
C GLY A 13 8.37 13.51 -1.21
N ALA A 14 8.48 14.76 -0.74
CA ALA A 14 8.60 15.06 0.69
C ALA A 14 7.27 14.76 1.40
N GLY A 15 6.99 13.48 1.63
CA GLY A 15 5.87 13.03 2.45
C GLY A 15 6.11 13.44 3.89
N SER A 16 5.07 13.98 4.53
CA SER A 16 5.08 14.35 5.94
C SER A 16 4.08 13.45 6.69
N TYR A 17 4.24 12.14 6.55
CA TYR A 17 3.47 11.20 7.35
C TYR A 17 4.19 10.94 8.67
N SER A 18 3.45 11.02 9.77
CA SER A 18 3.97 10.67 11.09
C SER A 18 4.10 9.15 11.14
N THR A 19 5.33 8.64 11.16
CA THR A 19 5.59 7.21 11.39
C THR A 19 6.07 7.06 12.83
N LEU A 20 5.66 5.98 13.50
CA LEU A 20 6.21 5.59 14.80
C LEU A 20 7.63 5.01 14.70
N GLU A 21 8.11 4.71 13.50
CA GLU A 21 9.40 4.09 13.26
C GLU A 21 10.08 4.83 12.09
N ASP A 22 11.20 5.48 12.39
CA ASP A 22 12.09 6.14 11.44
C ASP A 22 12.41 5.19 10.28
N GLU A 23 12.20 5.67 9.05
CA GLU A 23 12.59 5.03 7.79
C GLU A 23 11.86 3.72 7.44
N LEU A 24 10.57 3.81 7.07
CA LEU A 24 9.97 2.80 6.19
C LEU A 24 10.50 3.00 4.76
N PRO A 25 11.40 2.14 4.24
CA PRO A 25 12.07 2.37 2.98
C PRO A 25 11.08 2.26 1.81
N GLY A 26 10.72 3.41 1.25
CA GLY A 26 10.07 3.48 -0.06
C GLY A 26 8.55 3.51 -0.05
N LEU A 27 7.88 3.92 1.02
CA LEU A 27 6.45 4.28 0.95
C LEU A 27 6.27 5.59 0.14
N PRO A 28 5.31 5.66 -0.81
CA PRO A 28 5.03 6.90 -1.51
C PRO A 28 4.44 7.96 -0.58
N ALA A 29 4.61 9.24 -0.96
CA ALA A 29 4.02 10.37 -0.24
C ALA A 29 2.56 10.61 -0.68
N GLU A 30 2.27 10.37 -1.96
CA GLU A 30 0.94 10.46 -2.56
C GLU A 30 0.76 9.26 -3.49
N PHE A 31 -0.48 8.81 -3.67
CA PHE A 31 -0.84 7.91 -4.75
C PHE A 31 -2.10 8.35 -5.48
N ARG A 32 -2.22 7.98 -6.75
CA ARG A 32 -3.42 8.22 -7.57
C ARG A 32 -4.18 6.92 -7.81
N TRP A 33 -5.49 6.96 -7.54
CA TRP A 33 -6.41 5.85 -7.79
C TRP A 33 -7.74 6.37 -8.35
N ARG A 34 -8.21 5.79 -9.46
CA ARG A 34 -9.49 6.15 -10.13
C ARG A 34 -9.71 7.65 -10.34
N ARG A 35 -8.66 8.38 -10.77
CA ARG A 35 -8.65 9.85 -10.99
C ARG A 35 -8.67 10.70 -9.71
N HIS A 36 -8.49 10.09 -8.54
CA HIS A 36 -8.33 10.79 -7.27
C HIS A 36 -6.87 10.73 -6.83
N SER A 37 -6.32 11.87 -6.39
CA SER A 37 -5.04 11.93 -5.67
C SER A 37 -5.29 11.78 -4.18
N TRP A 38 -4.51 10.92 -3.53
CA TRP A 38 -4.58 10.63 -2.11
C TRP A 38 -3.20 10.86 -1.49
N GLN A 39 -3.09 11.91 -0.68
CA GLN A 39 -1.88 12.21 0.05
C GLN A 39 -1.85 11.40 1.35
N ILE A 40 -0.79 10.63 1.56
CA ILE A 40 -0.63 9.82 2.77
C ILE A 40 -0.28 10.76 3.94
N CYS A 41 -1.07 10.67 5.00
CA CYS A 41 -0.93 11.50 6.20
C CYS A 41 -0.38 10.71 7.39
N GLU A 42 -0.67 9.42 7.47
CA GLU A 42 -0.31 8.56 8.60
C GLU A 42 -0.17 7.11 8.14
N VAL A 43 0.78 6.38 8.73
CA VAL A 43 0.92 4.94 8.53
C VAL A 43 0.39 4.25 9.78
N GLU A 44 -0.74 3.57 9.66
CA GLU A 44 -1.37 2.87 10.78
C GLU A 44 -0.79 1.48 11.02
N GLY A 45 -0.19 0.87 9.98
CA GLY A 45 0.42 -0.44 10.10
C GLY A 45 1.23 -0.85 8.88
N HIS A 46 2.19 -1.73 9.11
CA HIS A 46 3.02 -2.34 8.09
C HIS A 46 3.21 -3.81 8.45
N TRP A 47 2.95 -4.71 7.51
CA TRP A 47 3.21 -6.14 7.67
C TRP A 47 3.54 -6.80 6.34
N VAL A 48 4.36 -7.83 6.40
CA VAL A 48 4.68 -8.67 5.24
C VAL A 48 3.73 -9.85 5.24
N LEU A 49 2.96 -9.99 4.16
CA LEU A 49 2.22 -11.21 3.90
C LEU A 49 3.14 -12.15 3.12
N ALA A 50 3.64 -13.19 3.80
CA ALA A 50 4.13 -14.39 3.13
C ALA A 50 2.95 -15.34 2.99
N ASP A 51 2.68 -15.87 1.79
CA ASP A 51 1.64 -16.87 1.62
C ASP A 51 1.89 -18.07 2.55
N PRO A 52 0.82 -18.66 3.09
CA PRO A 52 0.96 -19.51 4.24
C PRO A 52 1.59 -20.85 3.88
N TRP A 53 2.58 -21.24 4.67
CA TRP A 53 3.38 -22.49 4.60
C TRP A 53 2.58 -23.81 4.53
N TRP A 54 1.25 -23.80 4.69
CA TRP A 54 0.39 -24.98 4.56
C TRP A 54 -0.03 -25.29 3.13
N GLU A 55 0.28 -24.43 2.15
CA GLU A 55 0.21 -24.78 0.72
C GLU A 55 1.47 -25.57 0.30
N GLY A 56 1.73 -26.63 1.05
CA GLY A 56 2.80 -27.57 0.79
C GLY A 56 2.48 -28.43 -0.42
N ASP A 57 3.48 -28.55 -1.30
CA ASP A 57 3.88 -29.77 -2.01
C ASP A 57 3.62 -29.86 -3.51
N ARG A 58 3.14 -28.82 -4.22
CA ARG A 58 3.21 -28.84 -5.69
C ARG A 58 3.51 -27.46 -6.26
N VAL A 59 4.62 -27.41 -6.99
CA VAL A 59 5.09 -26.30 -7.84
C VAL A 59 6.02 -25.33 -7.09
N ASP A 60 7.18 -25.05 -7.69
CA ASP A 60 8.02 -23.87 -7.43
C ASP A 60 7.21 -22.59 -7.73
N VAL A 61 6.14 -22.36 -6.97
CA VAL A 61 5.40 -21.10 -7.02
C VAL A 61 6.27 -20.13 -6.24
N ALA A 62 6.86 -19.16 -6.94
CA ALA A 62 7.55 -18.06 -6.31
C ALA A 62 6.62 -17.46 -5.25
N VAL A 63 6.97 -17.66 -3.98
CA VAL A 63 6.23 -17.11 -2.85
C VAL A 63 6.28 -15.59 -3.01
N GLU A 64 5.17 -14.99 -3.43
CA GLU A 64 5.09 -13.54 -3.56
C GLU A 64 4.96 -12.95 -2.15
N GLN A 65 6.10 -12.65 -1.53
CA GLN A 65 6.12 -11.81 -0.35
C GLN A 65 5.58 -10.43 -0.73
N ARG A 66 4.48 -10.03 -0.08
CA ARG A 66 3.86 -8.73 -0.30
C ARG A 66 3.99 -7.90 0.97
N ASP A 67 4.80 -6.85 0.90
CA ASP A 67 4.82 -5.80 1.91
C ASP A 67 3.53 -4.99 1.79
N ILE A 68 2.70 -5.02 2.83
CA ILE A 68 1.42 -4.33 2.88
C ILE A 68 1.54 -3.18 3.88
N TRP A 69 1.16 -1.98 3.42
CA TRP A 69 1.06 -0.79 4.23
C TRP A 69 -0.40 -0.38 4.36
N GLN A 70 -0.85 -0.24 5.60
CA GLN A 70 -2.10 0.43 5.92
C GLN A 70 -1.82 1.90 6.20
N VAL A 71 -2.39 2.75 5.35
CA VAL A 71 -2.14 4.19 5.34
C VAL A 71 -3.45 4.95 5.43
N ARG A 72 -3.46 5.99 6.24
CA ARG A 72 -4.50 7.00 6.22
C ARG A 72 -4.12 8.03 5.17
N ALA A 73 -5.03 8.28 4.24
CA ALA A 73 -4.79 9.24 3.17
C ALA A 73 -5.96 10.21 2.99
N ARG A 74 -5.64 11.42 2.55
CA ARG A 74 -6.60 12.50 2.29
C ARG A 74 -6.57 12.91 0.82
N ASP A 75 -7.73 13.13 0.24
CA ASP A 75 -7.89 13.81 -1.05
C ASP A 75 -7.78 15.32 -0.81
N PRO A 76 -6.68 15.98 -1.21
CA PRO A 76 -6.47 17.40 -0.95
C PRO A 76 -7.46 18.30 -1.69
N TRP A 77 -8.07 17.80 -2.77
CA TRP A 77 -9.01 18.56 -3.60
C TRP A 77 -10.45 18.45 -3.11
N ARG A 78 -10.82 17.30 -2.54
CA ARG A 78 -12.20 17.02 -2.11
C ARG A 78 -12.38 17.00 -0.58
N GLY A 79 -11.29 17.09 0.18
CA GLY A 79 -11.32 17.04 1.65
C GLY A 79 -11.81 15.69 2.19
N ARG A 80 -11.77 14.63 1.37
CA ARG A 80 -12.12 13.27 1.79
C ARG A 80 -10.93 12.62 2.46
N GLU A 81 -11.19 11.76 3.43
CA GLU A 81 -10.17 10.98 4.10
C GLU A 81 -10.60 9.51 4.07
N GLY A 82 -9.63 8.60 4.09
CA GLY A 82 -9.90 7.17 4.14
C GLY A 82 -8.66 6.38 4.52
N VAL A 83 -8.90 5.14 4.96
CA VAL A 83 -7.84 4.18 5.27
C VAL A 83 -7.70 3.19 4.10
N PHE A 84 -6.48 3.06 3.61
CA PHE A 84 -6.14 2.29 2.42
C PHE A 84 -5.07 1.26 2.77
N GLN A 85 -5.16 0.09 2.16
CA GLN A 85 -4.08 -0.89 2.14
C GLN A 85 -3.44 -0.88 0.76
N ILE A 86 -2.16 -0.57 0.70
CA ILE A 86 -1.35 -0.57 -0.53
C ILE A 86 -0.20 -1.55 -0.37
N TYR A 87 0.27 -2.08 -1.49
CA TYR A 87 1.44 -2.95 -1.51
C TYR A 87 2.30 -2.68 -2.74
N ARG A 88 3.57 -3.06 -2.63
CA ARG A 88 4.57 -2.92 -3.69
C ARG A 88 4.85 -4.30 -4.27
N HIS A 89 4.77 -4.39 -5.60
CA HIS A 89 5.19 -5.57 -6.34
C HIS A 89 6.72 -5.61 -6.37
N GLN A 90 7.31 -6.61 -5.73
CA GLN A 90 8.78 -6.74 -5.62
C GLN A 90 9.45 -6.89 -7.00
N GLY A 91 8.80 -7.60 -7.95
CA GLY A 91 9.36 -7.85 -9.29
C GLY A 91 9.34 -6.63 -10.23
N SER A 92 8.30 -5.80 -10.16
CA SER A 92 8.12 -4.65 -11.07
C SER A 92 8.37 -3.29 -10.40
N GLY A 93 8.41 -3.25 -9.07
CA GLY A 93 8.45 -2.03 -8.28
C GLY A 93 7.15 -1.21 -8.32
N THR A 94 6.10 -1.69 -8.99
CA THR A 94 4.81 -1.00 -9.10
C THR A 94 4.01 -1.10 -7.82
N TRP A 95 3.11 -0.15 -7.61
CA TRP A 95 2.23 -0.12 -6.44
C TRP A 95 0.81 -0.52 -6.82
N SER A 96 0.09 -1.14 -5.89
CA SER A 96 -1.31 -1.51 -6.07
C SER A 96 -2.11 -1.28 -4.80
N LEU A 97 -3.39 -0.95 -4.99
CA LEU A 97 -4.36 -0.85 -3.92
C LEU A 97 -4.93 -2.23 -3.63
N LEU A 98 -4.61 -2.78 -2.47
CA LEU A 98 -5.19 -4.03 -1.99
C LEU A 98 -6.65 -3.82 -1.58
N ALA A 99 -6.92 -2.83 -0.73
CA ALA A 99 -8.23 -2.61 -0.16
C ALA A 99 -8.46 -1.18 0.32
N VAL A 100 -9.74 -0.80 0.37
CA VAL A 100 -10.23 0.33 1.18
C VAL A 100 -10.84 -0.25 2.45
N VAL A 101 -10.34 0.21 3.61
CA VAL A 101 -10.69 -0.32 4.94
C VAL A 101 -11.91 0.41 5.50
N ASP A 102 -11.99 1.72 5.29
CA ASP A 102 -13.14 2.59 5.63
C ASP A 102 -14.36 2.39 4.70
#